data_AF-A0A7J2I2U9-F1
#
_entry.id   AF-A0A7J2I2U9-F1
#
_cell.length_a   1.000
_cell.length_b   1.000
_cell.length_c   1.000
_cell.angle_alpha   90.00
_cell.angle_beta   90.00
_cell.angle_gamma   90.00
#
_symmetry.space_group_name_H-M   'P 1'
#
loop_
_entity.id
_entity.type
_entity.pdbx_description
1 polymer ?
#
loop_
_entity_poly.entity_id
_entity_poly.type
_entity_poly.pdbx_seq_one_letter_code
_entity_poly.pdbx_strand_id
1 'polypeptide(L)'
;MIVRITVSVSKTSGRSLSVAGMPVYVEDRQKDWRLTVVDRNNLRIIFDRVLKTKDDLAWYVAKFEHPPNITIIAGYDEGKVYARIRDPEKKLLFVREGKDRVFLAYSLYVREGVKPEKKEVKPPEREKEVVLLSKEEESSKMKYLIPLLFALAAGIVFVRRQK
;
A
#
# COMPACT_ATOMS: atom_id res chain seq x y z
N MET A 1 28.99 12.23 -7.15
CA MET A 1 29.36 11.00 -6.39
C MET A 1 28.42 9.85 -6.75
N ILE A 2 28.93 8.62 -6.89
CA ILE A 2 28.10 7.41 -7.04
C ILE A 2 27.89 6.79 -5.67
N VAL A 3 26.64 6.55 -5.29
CA VAL A 3 26.25 5.83 -4.08
C VAL A 3 25.46 4.57 -4.45
N ARG A 4 25.36 3.62 -3.52
CA ARG A 4 24.60 2.37 -3.72
C ARG A 4 23.45 2.27 -2.73
N ILE A 5 22.30 1.82 -3.22
CA ILE A 5 21.19 1.31 -2.42
C ILE A 5 21.23 -0.20 -2.55
N THR A 6 21.31 -0.92 -1.43
CA THR A 6 21.32 -2.39 -1.43
C THR A 6 20.21 -2.90 -0.53
N VAL A 7 19.38 -3.79 -1.05
CA VAL A 7 18.34 -4.46 -0.28
C VAL A 7 18.51 -5.97 -0.40
N SER A 8 18.43 -6.66 0.72
CA SER A 8 18.43 -8.12 0.79
C SER A 8 17.26 -8.60 1.63
N VAL A 9 16.61 -9.66 1.17
CA VAL A 9 15.56 -10.33 1.93
C VAL A 9 15.88 -11.81 1.97
N SER A 10 15.80 -12.38 3.16
CA SER A 10 16.09 -13.78 3.43
C SER A 10 15.08 -14.33 4.43
N LYS A 11 14.65 -15.57 4.24
CA LYS A 11 13.83 -16.29 5.23
C LYS A 11 14.58 -16.54 6.54
N THR A 12 15.89 -16.73 6.49
CA THR A 12 16.70 -17.11 7.66
C THR A 12 17.31 -15.89 8.36
N SER A 13 17.81 -14.92 7.59
CA SER A 13 18.54 -13.76 8.12
C SER A 13 17.72 -12.47 8.13
N GLY A 14 16.42 -12.52 7.79
CA GLY A 14 15.56 -11.34 7.77
C GLY A 14 15.82 -10.43 6.57
N ARG A 15 15.44 -9.16 6.73
CA ARG A 15 15.60 -8.09 5.73
C ARG A 15 16.74 -7.17 6.12
N SER A 16 17.43 -6.63 5.13
CA SER A 16 18.43 -5.58 5.36
C SER A 16 18.42 -4.57 4.23
N LEU A 17 18.64 -3.32 4.58
CA LEU A 17 18.71 -2.19 3.65
C LEU A 17 19.88 -1.29 4.02
N SER A 18 20.70 -0.96 3.03
CA SER A 18 21.71 0.09 3.13
C SER A 18 21.50 1.15 2.04
N VAL A 19 21.76 2.40 2.39
CA VAL A 19 21.71 3.56 1.49
C VAL A 19 23.03 4.31 1.62
N ALA A 20 23.76 4.45 0.51
CA ALA A 20 25.11 5.01 0.48
C ALA A 20 26.08 4.35 1.48
N GLY A 21 25.97 3.02 1.63
CA GLY A 21 26.78 2.24 2.57
C GLY A 21 26.38 2.39 4.04
N MET A 22 25.42 3.25 4.37
CA MET A 22 24.89 3.37 5.72
C MET A 22 23.70 2.42 5.92
N PRO A 23 23.71 1.61 7.00
CA PRO A 23 22.60 0.71 7.29
C PRO A 23 21.36 1.50 7.73
N VAL A 24 20.24 1.25 7.04
CA VAL A 24 18.92 1.74 7.45
C VAL A 24 18.36 0.83 8.53
N TYR A 25 18.25 -0.46 8.20
CA TYR A 25 17.91 -1.56 9.11
C TYR A 25 18.73 -2.80 8.74
N VAL A 26 19.01 -3.62 9.75
CA VAL A 26 19.79 -4.85 9.66
C VAL A 26 19.01 -5.96 10.37
N GLU A 27 18.92 -7.12 9.73
CA GLU A 27 18.21 -8.29 10.27
C GLU A 27 16.77 -8.03 10.76
N ASP A 28 15.98 -7.25 10.03
CA ASP A 28 14.56 -7.09 10.35
C ASP A 28 13.79 -8.38 10.01
N ARG A 29 13.37 -9.10 11.05
CA ARG A 29 12.70 -10.42 10.96
C ARG A 29 11.17 -10.35 10.95
N GLN A 30 10.57 -9.16 10.88
CA GLN A 30 9.12 -9.07 10.76
C GLN A 30 8.67 -9.64 9.40
N LYS A 31 7.66 -10.51 9.40
CA LYS A 31 7.21 -11.27 8.22
C LYS A 31 6.34 -10.46 7.24
N ASP A 32 5.97 -9.25 7.62
CA ASP A 32 5.12 -8.35 6.83
C ASP A 32 5.91 -7.66 5.71
N TRP A 33 5.28 -6.73 4.98
CA TRP A 33 5.95 -5.91 3.97
C TRP A 33 6.63 -4.72 4.64
N ARG A 34 7.80 -4.29 4.16
CA ARG A 34 8.41 -3.03 4.60
C ARG A 34 8.59 -2.13 3.40
N LEU A 35 8.05 -0.91 3.50
CA LEU A 35 8.23 0.15 2.53
C LEU A 35 9.18 1.18 3.13
N THR A 36 10.29 1.42 2.44
CA THR A 36 11.21 2.52 2.71
C THR A 36 11.22 3.46 1.52
N VAL A 37 11.09 4.76 1.78
CA VAL A 37 11.11 5.82 0.78
C VAL A 37 12.29 6.72 1.06
N VAL A 38 13.13 6.89 0.05
CA VAL A 38 14.35 7.68 0.09
C VAL A 38 14.17 8.85 -0.88
N ASP A 39 14.38 10.07 -0.40
CA ASP A 39 14.50 11.23 -1.28
C ASP A 39 15.82 11.13 -2.05
N ARG A 40 15.72 11.08 -3.38
CA ARG A 40 16.87 10.93 -4.28
C ARG A 40 17.93 12.00 -4.10
N ASN A 41 17.52 13.24 -3.84
CA ASN A 41 18.38 14.41 -3.92
C ASN A 41 19.29 14.54 -2.71
N ASN A 42 18.77 14.19 -1.54
CA ASN A 42 19.46 14.35 -0.25
C ASN A 42 19.71 13.01 0.47
N LEU A 43 19.29 11.88 -0.11
CA LEU A 43 19.39 10.53 0.47
C LEU A 43 18.69 10.39 1.83
N ARG A 44 17.80 11.31 2.18
CA ARG A 44 17.05 11.25 3.43
C ARG A 44 15.95 10.20 3.32
N ILE A 45 15.79 9.42 4.38
CA ILE A 45 14.63 8.55 4.53
C ILE A 45 13.45 9.43 4.91
N ILE A 46 12.42 9.47 4.06
CA ILE A 46 11.21 10.26 4.31
C ILE A 46 10.06 9.41 4.83
N PHE A 47 10.12 8.10 4.63
CA PHE A 47 9.15 7.15 5.15
C PHE A 47 9.82 5.78 5.32
N ASP A 48 9.57 5.11 6.44
CA ASP A 48 10.01 3.74 6.66
C ASP A 48 9.02 3.05 7.59
N ARG A 49 8.30 2.04 7.09
CA ARG A 49 7.27 1.37 7.86
C ARG A 49 7.06 -0.07 7.43
N VAL A 50 6.76 -0.91 8.41
CA VAL A 50 6.24 -2.26 8.21
C VAL A 50 4.72 -2.21 8.04
N LEU A 51 4.23 -2.76 6.93
CA LEU A 51 2.85 -2.75 6.45
C LEU A 51 2.34 -4.19 6.38
N LYS A 52 1.27 -4.46 7.12
CA LYS A 52 0.71 -5.82 7.29
C LYS A 52 -0.14 -6.26 6.11
N THR A 53 -0.75 -5.32 5.39
CA THR A 53 -1.70 -5.61 4.30
C THR A 53 -1.13 -5.16 2.95
N LYS A 54 -1.49 -5.89 1.88
CA LYS A 54 -1.15 -5.49 0.51
C LYS A 54 -1.85 -4.17 0.12
N ASP A 55 -3.04 -3.91 0.67
CA ASP A 55 -3.80 -2.68 0.42
C ASP A 55 -3.11 -1.43 1.02
N ASP A 56 -2.62 -1.52 2.26
CA ASP A 56 -1.85 -0.43 2.85
C ASP A 56 -0.55 -0.19 2.07
N LEU A 57 0.12 -1.26 1.66
CA LEU A 57 1.30 -1.17 0.80
C LEU A 57 0.98 -0.45 -0.51
N ALA A 58 -0.08 -0.86 -1.21
CA ALA A 58 -0.50 -0.24 -2.46
C ALA A 58 -0.83 1.26 -2.27
N TRP A 59 -1.55 1.61 -1.20
CA TRP A 59 -1.90 3.00 -0.91
C TRP A 59 -0.66 3.88 -0.66
N TYR A 60 0.28 3.43 0.17
CA TYR A 60 1.51 4.19 0.43
C TYR A 60 2.42 4.24 -0.81
N VAL A 61 2.48 3.17 -1.60
CA VAL A 61 3.21 3.17 -2.86
C VAL A 61 2.64 4.23 -3.81
N ALA A 62 1.33 4.26 -4.01
CA ALA A 62 0.69 5.28 -4.84
C ALA A 62 0.97 6.71 -4.35
N LYS A 63 1.01 6.90 -3.03
CA LYS A 63 1.32 8.19 -2.41
C LYS A 63 2.75 8.65 -2.65
N PHE A 64 3.72 7.74 -2.68
CA PHE A 64 5.15 8.08 -2.72
C PHE A 64 5.83 7.84 -4.06
N GLU A 65 5.23 7.11 -5.01
CA GLU A 65 5.86 6.71 -6.28
C GLU A 65 5.84 7.85 -7.33
N HIS A 66 6.40 8.99 -6.96
CA HIS A 66 6.60 10.15 -7.83
C HIS A 66 7.98 10.77 -7.58
N PRO A 67 8.59 11.50 -8.54
CA PRO A 67 9.85 12.20 -8.29
C PRO A 67 9.73 13.17 -7.10
N PRO A 68 10.79 13.36 -6.29
CA PRO A 68 12.12 12.76 -6.37
C PRO A 68 12.26 11.46 -5.54
N ASN A 69 11.17 10.76 -5.24
CA ASN A 69 11.19 9.66 -4.29
C ASN A 69 11.59 8.33 -4.93
N ILE A 70 12.54 7.64 -4.30
CA ILE A 70 12.85 6.25 -4.58
C ILE A 70 12.09 5.38 -3.58
N THR A 71 11.27 4.46 -4.07
CA THR A 71 10.55 3.50 -3.21
C THR A 71 11.25 2.15 -3.20
N ILE A 72 11.38 1.58 -2.02
CA ILE A 72 12.07 0.31 -1.76
C ILE A 72 11.11 -0.57 -0.98
N ILE A 73 10.79 -1.75 -1.50
CA ILE A 73 9.91 -2.72 -0.85
C ILE A 73 10.72 -3.96 -0.54
N ALA A 74 10.62 -4.44 0.70
CA ALA A 74 11.22 -5.69 1.16
C ALA A 74 10.18 -6.48 1.95
N GLY A 75 9.82 -7.68 1.50
CA GLY A 75 8.73 -8.43 2.12
C GLY A 75 8.78 -9.93 1.85
N TYR A 76 7.82 -10.61 2.48
CA TYR A 76 7.56 -12.02 2.28
C TYR A 76 6.17 -12.15 1.64
N ASP A 77 6.07 -12.98 0.61
CA ASP A 77 4.80 -13.19 -0.12
C ASP A 77 4.60 -14.67 -0.39
N GLU A 78 3.51 -15.27 0.10
CA GLU A 78 3.08 -16.64 -0.26
C GLU A 78 4.22 -17.69 -0.24
N GLY A 79 5.08 -17.64 0.78
CA GLY A 79 6.20 -18.56 0.92
C GLY A 79 7.43 -18.23 0.06
N LYS A 80 7.47 -17.06 -0.57
CA LYS A 80 8.61 -16.46 -1.26
C LYS A 80 9.09 -15.21 -0.51
N VAL A 81 10.28 -14.74 -0.89
CA VAL A 81 10.82 -13.44 -0.51
C VAL A 81 10.78 -12.50 -1.71
N TYR A 82 10.54 -11.22 -1.46
CA TYR A 82 10.32 -10.19 -2.47
C TYR A 82 11.16 -8.94 -2.17
N ALA A 83 11.78 -8.38 -3.21
CA ALA A 83 12.41 -7.07 -3.15
C ALA A 83 12.08 -6.25 -4.40
N ARG A 84 11.83 -4.94 -4.21
CA ARG A 84 11.61 -3.96 -5.29
C ARG A 84 12.37 -2.67 -5.01
N ILE A 85 12.99 -2.10 -6.04
CA ILE A 85 13.49 -0.72 -6.05
C ILE A 85 12.87 -0.01 -7.25
N ARG A 86 12.17 1.10 -7.02
CA ARG A 86 11.60 1.94 -8.07
C ARG A 86 12.14 3.35 -7.95
N ASP A 87 12.60 3.87 -9.08
CA ASP A 87 13.07 5.24 -9.25
C ASP A 87 12.28 5.90 -10.39
N PRO A 88 11.22 6.66 -10.07
CA PRO A 88 10.36 7.33 -11.04
C PRO A 88 11.11 8.32 -11.93
N GLU A 89 12.10 9.03 -11.37
CA GLU A 89 12.86 10.06 -12.10
C GLU A 89 13.69 9.47 -13.24
N LYS A 90 14.25 8.27 -13.04
CA LYS A 90 14.96 7.53 -14.09
C LYS A 90 14.09 6.55 -14.85
N LYS A 91 12.78 6.49 -14.54
CA LYS A 91 11.85 5.47 -15.07
C LYS A 91 12.37 4.03 -14.87
N LEU A 92 13.13 3.80 -13.80
CA LEU A 92 13.72 2.49 -13.47
C LEU A 92 12.86 1.72 -12.48
N LEU A 93 12.74 0.41 -12.70
CA LEU A 93 12.08 -0.53 -11.81
C LEU A 93 12.89 -1.83 -11.78
N PHE A 94 13.34 -2.20 -10.59
CA PHE A 94 13.96 -3.51 -10.32
C PHE A 94 13.04 -4.30 -9.41
N VAL A 95 12.68 -5.51 -9.81
CA VAL A 95 11.87 -6.45 -9.03
C VAL A 95 12.60 -7.79 -9.01
N ARG A 96 12.69 -8.41 -7.84
CA ARG A 96 13.15 -9.79 -7.70
C ARG A 96 12.33 -10.53 -6.67
N GLU A 97 12.04 -11.77 -7.02
CA GLU A 97 11.42 -12.78 -6.16
C GLU A 97 12.35 -13.99 -6.05
N GLY A 98 12.29 -14.66 -4.91
CA GLY A 98 13.09 -15.85 -4.67
C GLY A 98 12.43 -16.75 -3.64
N LYS A 99 12.79 -18.04 -3.66
CA LYS A 99 12.27 -19.00 -2.70
C LYS A 99 12.75 -18.69 -1.28
N ASP A 100 14.04 -18.44 -1.10
CA ASP A 100 14.66 -18.31 0.23
C ASP A 100 15.41 -16.99 0.44
N ARG A 101 15.97 -16.44 -0.64
CA ARG A 101 16.72 -15.17 -0.60
C ARG A 101 16.60 -14.38 -1.90
N VAL A 102 16.63 -13.06 -1.79
CA VAL A 102 16.79 -12.10 -2.90
C VAL A 102 17.75 -11.00 -2.50
N PHE A 103 18.45 -10.47 -3.50
CA PHE A 103 19.35 -9.33 -3.37
C PHE A 103 19.15 -8.39 -4.57
N LEU A 104 19.03 -7.09 -4.29
CA LEU A 104 19.02 -6.02 -5.29
C LEU A 104 20.03 -4.95 -4.89
N ALA A 105 20.74 -4.43 -5.89
CA ALA A 105 21.60 -3.28 -5.76
C ALA A 105 21.29 -2.26 -6.85
N TYR A 106 21.19 -0.99 -6.48
CA TYR A 106 20.97 0.12 -7.39
C TYR A 106 22.03 1.19 -7.16
N SER A 107 22.77 1.54 -8.22
CA SER A 107 23.77 2.62 -8.21
C SER A 107 23.11 3.93 -8.59
N LEU A 108 23.18 4.91 -7.70
CA LEU A 108 22.57 6.23 -7.84
C LEU A 108 23.66 7.29 -7.93
N TYR A 109 23.54 8.19 -8.91
CA TYR A 109 24.35 9.40 -8.99
C TYR A 109 23.71 10.50 -8.15
N VAL A 110 24.46 11.04 -7.18
CA VAL A 110 24.07 12.18 -6.34
C VAL A 110 25.08 13.32 -6.46
N ARG A 111 24.63 14.54 -6.17
CA ARG A 111 25.49 15.71 -6.04
C ARG A 111 26.54 15.48 -4.94
N GLU A 112 27.72 16.05 -5.11
CA GLU A 112 28.78 15.96 -4.09
C GLU A 112 28.33 16.65 -2.79
N GLY A 113 28.78 16.10 -1.65
CA GLY A 113 28.44 16.63 -0.31
C GLY A 113 27.15 16.08 0.31
N VAL A 114 26.35 15.29 -0.40
CA VAL A 114 25.12 14.69 0.13
C VAL A 114 25.45 13.47 1.02
N LYS A 115 25.04 13.52 2.29
CA LYS A 115 25.10 12.39 3.23
C LYS A 115 23.70 12.01 3.70
N PRO A 116 23.39 10.72 3.91
CA PRO A 116 22.09 10.34 4.42
C PRO A 116 21.92 10.83 5.87
N GLU A 117 20.78 11.45 6.17
CA GLU A 117 20.38 11.77 7.53
C GLU A 117 19.29 10.79 7.99
N LYS A 118 19.47 10.20 9.18
CA LYS A 118 18.38 9.52 9.90
C LYS A 118 17.58 10.58 10.66
N LYS A 119 16.49 11.06 10.07
CA LYS A 119 15.42 11.71 10.83
C LYS A 119 14.17 10.85 10.72
N GLU A 120 13.64 10.47 11.87
CA GLU A 120 12.37 9.75 11.97
C GLU A 120 11.25 10.75 11.66
N VAL A 121 10.79 10.74 10.40
CA VAL A 121 9.66 11.57 9.98
C VAL A 121 8.39 10.84 10.40
N LYS A 122 7.56 11.49 11.21
CA LYS A 122 6.25 10.94 11.58
C LYS A 122 5.43 10.71 10.30
N PRO A 123 4.88 9.51 10.10
CA PRO A 123 4.09 9.23 8.90
C PRO A 123 2.83 10.10 8.89
N PRO A 124 2.36 10.53 7.71
CA PRO A 124 1.07 11.18 7.59
C PRO A 124 -0.03 10.22 8.07
N GLU A 125 -0.89 10.70 8.97
CA GLU A 125 -2.09 9.97 9.37
C GLU A 125 -3.01 9.80 8.15
N ARG A 126 -3.53 8.60 7.97
CA ARG A 126 -4.60 8.36 7.00
C ARG A 126 -5.83 9.00 7.60
N GLU A 127 -6.32 10.09 6.99
CA GLU A 127 -7.66 10.58 7.29
C GLU A 127 -8.61 9.41 7.09
N LYS A 128 -9.20 8.94 8.18
CA LYS A 128 -10.31 8.00 8.09
C LYS A 128 -11.42 8.80 7.44
N GLU A 129 -11.77 8.44 6.22
CA GLU A 129 -13.00 8.91 5.59
C GLU A 129 -14.14 8.55 6.56
N VAL A 130 -14.64 9.55 7.29
CA VAL A 130 -15.79 9.39 8.18
C VAL A 130 -16.98 9.20 7.27
N VAL A 131 -17.33 7.95 7.00
CA VAL A 131 -18.63 7.62 6.42
C VAL A 131 -19.66 8.06 7.45
N LEU A 132 -20.21 9.26 7.25
CA LEU A 132 -21.44 9.70 7.91
C LEU A 132 -22.55 8.76 7.45
N LEU A 133 -22.72 7.65 8.15
CA LEU A 133 -23.98 6.92 8.14
C LEU A 133 -25.01 7.86 8.76
N SER A 134 -25.72 8.58 7.90
CA SER A 134 -26.91 9.35 8.28
C SER A 134 -27.83 8.44 9.07
N LYS A 135 -27.92 8.73 10.36
CA LYS A 135 -28.91 8.19 11.27
C LYS A 135 -30.25 8.79 10.85
N GLU A 136 -30.96 8.11 9.96
CA GLU A 136 -32.34 8.44 9.64
C GLU A 136 -33.20 7.85 10.78
N GLU A 137 -33.31 8.62 11.86
CA GLU A 137 -34.22 8.38 12.97
C GLU A 137 -35.56 9.06 12.65
N GLU A 138 -36.63 8.31 12.83
CA GLU A 138 -38.02 8.66 12.56
C GLU A 138 -38.43 10.05 13.07
N SER A 139 -39.12 10.80 12.20
CA SER A 139 -40.03 11.87 12.63
C SER A 139 -41.27 11.91 11.73
N SER A 140 -42.27 11.12 12.14
CA SER A 140 -43.68 11.50 12.27
C SER A 140 -44.39 12.33 11.17
N LYS A 141 -45.30 11.64 10.45
CA LYS A 141 -46.71 12.01 10.15
C LYS A 141 -47.02 13.40 9.55
N MET A 142 -47.57 13.43 8.34
CA MET A 142 -49.00 13.72 8.08
C MET A 142 -49.36 13.76 6.57
N LYS A 143 -50.43 13.02 6.25
CA LYS A 143 -51.56 13.39 5.37
C LYS A 143 -51.27 13.91 3.96
N TYR A 144 -51.46 13.04 2.97
CA TYR A 144 -52.39 13.32 1.87
C TYR A 144 -53.16 12.04 1.50
N LEU A 145 -54.49 12.14 1.60
CA LEU A 145 -55.50 11.18 1.14
C LEU A 145 -55.46 11.09 -0.41
N ILE A 146 -55.40 9.89 -1.04
CA ILE A 146 -56.51 9.06 -1.62
C ILE A 146 -57.21 9.74 -2.84
N PRO A 147 -57.72 9.04 -3.90
CA PRO A 147 -57.31 7.84 -4.67
C PRO A 147 -57.44 8.06 -6.21
N LEU A 148 -57.11 7.07 -7.06
CA LEU A 148 -57.92 6.85 -8.28
C LEU A 148 -57.93 5.38 -8.68
N LEU A 149 -59.16 4.84 -8.74
CA LEU A 149 -59.57 3.52 -9.16
C LEU A 149 -59.49 3.33 -10.68
N PHE A 150 -59.23 2.09 -11.12
CA PHE A 150 -59.92 1.31 -12.17
C PHE A 150 -59.15 -0.03 -12.27
N ALA A 151 -59.52 -1.12 -11.60
CA ALA A 151 -60.68 -2.01 -11.74
C ALA A 151 -60.68 -2.89 -13.01
N LEU A 152 -60.73 -4.21 -12.76
CA LEU A 152 -61.27 -5.31 -13.60
C LEU A 152 -60.41 -5.75 -14.82
N ALA A 153 -60.24 -7.03 -15.14
CA ALA A 153 -61.11 -8.18 -14.90
C ALA A 153 -60.36 -9.53 -14.92
N ALA A 154 -60.93 -10.47 -14.16
CA ALA A 154 -61.09 -11.90 -14.48
C ALA A 154 -59.86 -12.78 -14.73
N GLY A 155 -59.58 -13.63 -13.73
CA GLY A 155 -58.75 -14.83 -13.87
C GLY A 155 -58.97 -15.84 -12.75
N ILE A 156 -60.22 -16.02 -12.30
CA ILE A 156 -60.59 -17.22 -11.51
C ILE A 156 -60.87 -18.31 -12.54
N VAL A 157 -60.10 -19.42 -12.54
CA VAL A 157 -60.65 -20.79 -12.36
C VAL A 157 -59.55 -21.73 -11.84
N PHE A 158 -59.86 -22.24 -10.67
CA PHE A 158 -59.36 -23.37 -9.92
C PHE A 158 -59.65 -24.70 -10.66
N VAL A 159 -58.66 -25.58 -10.90
CA VAL A 159 -58.86 -27.04 -10.82
C VAL A 159 -57.60 -27.72 -10.30
N ARG A 160 -57.66 -28.03 -9.00
CA ARG A 160 -56.93 -29.10 -8.34
C ARG A 160 -57.64 -30.41 -8.72
N ARG A 161 -56.95 -31.42 -9.23
CA ARG A 161 -57.38 -32.82 -9.00
C ARG A 161 -56.18 -33.76 -8.93
N GLN A 162 -56.07 -34.39 -7.77
CA GLN A 162 -55.28 -35.58 -7.51
C GLN A 162 -55.89 -36.80 -8.20
N LYS A 163 -55.01 -37.58 -8.83
CA LYS A 163 -54.88 -39.06 -8.90
C LYS A 163 -54.55 -39.49 -10.32
#